data_AF-A0A095VMV1-F1
#
_entry.id   AF-A0A095VMV1-F1
#
_cell.length_a   1.000
_cell.length_b   1.000
_cell.length_c   1.000
_cell.angle_alpha   90.00
_cell.angle_beta   90.00
_cell.angle_gamma   90.00
#
_symmetry.space_group_name_H-M   'P 1'
#
loop_
_entity.id
_entity.type
_entity.pdbx_description
1 polymer ?
#
loop_
_entity_poly.entity_id
_entity_poly.type
_entity_poly.pdbx_seq_one_letter_code
_entity_poly.pdbx_strand_id
1 'polypeptide(L)'
;MRSRSWILERRAAALVATVEDGVFSELRKLFIIEGDGLVTTCRRSNFFSEDEEFKFRDFELICRRGQEIHAIARFREWDTCHGFPGGREFVLSADARSQADYECAEMLMDHWEEFDHPMESGEPLIIFDRLVIAKPHPGIWPAITAAMDKTFKRRGGTMVLKAFTLEWEGASEGKPVSEEPMFARRLAAMKKLYKQRLRMQDVPDNAEGWMWKAIGHSTPPSTIRVRQPEELAADLEF
;
A
#
# COMPACT_ATOMS: atom_id res chain seq x y z
N MET A 1 -4.87 -11.87 -27.23
CA MET A 1 -5.88 -11.94 -26.15
C MET A 1 -5.42 -13.01 -25.16
N ARG A 2 -5.19 -12.70 -23.88
CA ARG A 2 -4.65 -13.67 -22.92
C ARG A 2 -5.76 -14.67 -22.51
N SER A 3 -5.44 -15.97 -22.43
CA SER A 3 -6.43 -17.00 -22.11
C SER A 3 -6.84 -16.99 -20.63
N ARG A 4 -8.00 -17.57 -20.30
CA ARG A 4 -8.45 -17.71 -18.91
C ARG A 4 -7.49 -18.55 -18.06
N SER A 5 -6.88 -19.59 -18.64
CA SER A 5 -5.88 -20.43 -17.97
C SER A 5 -4.65 -19.62 -17.57
N TRP A 6 -4.13 -18.80 -18.49
CA TRP A 6 -2.99 -17.92 -18.24
C TRP A 6 -3.23 -16.97 -17.05
N ILE A 7 -4.43 -16.39 -16.94
CA ILE A 7 -4.78 -15.50 -15.81
C ILE A 7 -4.81 -16.26 -14.48
N LEU A 8 -5.32 -17.48 -14.47
CA LEU A 8 -5.40 -18.31 -13.26
C LEU A 8 -4.01 -18.78 -12.81
N GLU A 9 -3.16 -19.18 -13.75
CA GLU A 9 -1.76 -19.56 -13.49
C GLU A 9 -0.97 -18.39 -12.89
N ARG A 10 -1.08 -17.17 -13.45
CA ARG A 10 -0.42 -15.99 -12.88
C ARG A 10 -0.92 -15.64 -11.49
N ARG A 11 -2.22 -15.80 -11.22
CA ARG A 11 -2.79 -15.59 -9.89
C ARG A 11 -2.29 -16.61 -8.87
N ALA A 12 -2.15 -17.87 -9.27
CA ALA A 12 -1.56 -18.91 -8.43
C ALA A 12 -0.08 -18.63 -8.15
N ALA A 13 0.70 -18.26 -9.16
CA ALA A 13 2.10 -17.89 -9.00
C ALA A 13 2.27 -16.66 -8.08
N ALA A 14 1.44 -15.63 -8.24
CA ALA A 14 1.45 -14.46 -7.37
C ALA A 14 1.08 -14.80 -5.92
N LEU A 15 0.17 -15.75 -5.72
CA LEU A 15 -0.18 -16.25 -4.38
C LEU A 15 1.01 -16.98 -3.75
N VAL A 16 1.66 -17.87 -4.48
CA VAL A 16 2.83 -18.62 -4.01
C VAL A 16 3.95 -17.66 -3.64
N ALA A 17 4.32 -16.76 -4.55
CA ALA A 17 5.34 -15.74 -4.29
C ALA A 17 4.98 -14.86 -3.07
N THR A 18 3.71 -14.48 -2.92
CA THR A 18 3.27 -13.74 -1.71
C THR A 18 3.46 -14.59 -0.46
N VAL A 19 3.10 -15.86 -0.46
CA VAL A 19 3.31 -16.75 0.70
C VAL A 19 4.81 -16.95 0.98
N GLU A 20 5.65 -17.01 -0.06
CA GLU A 20 7.08 -17.29 0.01
C GLU A 20 7.97 -16.06 0.27
N ASP A 21 7.48 -14.82 0.08
CA ASP A 21 8.15 -13.53 0.34
C ASP A 21 8.43 -13.31 1.85
N GLY A 22 9.04 -14.30 2.50
CA GLY A 22 9.07 -14.55 3.93
C GLY A 22 9.98 -13.64 4.75
N VAL A 23 9.78 -12.33 4.67
CA VAL A 23 10.23 -11.39 5.73
C VAL A 23 9.22 -11.37 6.90
N PHE A 24 8.02 -11.92 6.71
CA PHE A 24 6.91 -11.93 7.66
C PHE A 24 6.90 -13.13 8.63
N SER A 25 8.03 -13.80 8.84
CA SER A 25 8.12 -15.02 9.68
C SER A 25 7.77 -14.78 11.16
N GLU A 26 7.73 -13.52 11.60
CA GLU A 26 7.36 -13.11 12.97
C GLU A 26 5.89 -12.72 13.15
N LEU A 27 5.06 -12.83 12.11
CA LEU A 27 3.65 -12.43 12.19
C LEU A 27 2.86 -13.29 13.17
N ARG A 28 2.35 -12.64 14.23
CA ARG A 28 1.48 -13.28 15.23
C ARG A 28 0.03 -13.06 14.85
N LYS A 29 -0.80 -14.09 15.08
CA LYS A 29 -2.26 -13.98 14.91
C LYS A 29 -2.79 -12.87 15.83
N LEU A 30 -3.51 -11.92 15.25
CA LEU A 30 -4.16 -10.83 15.99
C LEU A 30 -5.63 -11.15 16.27
N PHE A 31 -6.40 -11.51 15.23
CA PHE A 31 -7.80 -11.92 15.37
C PHE A 31 -8.27 -12.75 14.15
N ILE A 32 -9.49 -13.30 14.26
CA ILE A 32 -10.23 -13.90 13.16
C ILE A 32 -11.58 -13.18 12.98
N ILE A 33 -12.05 -13.12 11.74
CA ILE A 33 -13.42 -12.78 11.36
C ILE A 33 -13.95 -13.93 10.49
N GLU A 34 -15.18 -14.37 10.76
CA GLU A 34 -15.87 -15.39 9.98
C GLU A 34 -17.13 -14.79 9.36
N GLY A 35 -17.37 -15.08 8.08
CA GLY A 35 -18.52 -14.56 7.35
C GLY A 35 -18.55 -15.03 5.90
N ASP A 36 -19.74 -15.21 5.33
CA ASP A 36 -19.94 -15.64 3.94
C ASP A 36 -19.17 -16.93 3.56
N GLY A 37 -18.98 -17.85 4.52
CA GLY A 37 -18.20 -19.08 4.31
C GLY A 37 -16.69 -18.85 4.15
N LEU A 38 -16.19 -17.64 4.45
CA LEU A 38 -14.78 -17.31 4.55
C LEU A 38 -14.36 -17.16 6.02
N VAL A 39 -13.12 -17.58 6.30
CA VAL A 39 -12.41 -17.32 7.54
C VAL A 39 -11.26 -16.37 7.20
N THR A 40 -11.34 -15.14 7.71
CA THR A 40 -10.30 -14.12 7.52
C THR A 40 -9.46 -14.04 8.78
N THR A 41 -8.19 -14.41 8.66
CA THR A 41 -7.21 -14.30 9.75
C THR A 41 -6.39 -13.04 9.55
N CYS A 42 -6.36 -12.17 10.56
CA CYS A 42 -5.43 -11.05 10.63
C CYS A 42 -4.21 -11.46 11.45
N ARG A 43 -3.02 -11.18 10.91
CA ARG A 43 -1.73 -11.35 11.59
C ARG A 43 -0.99 -10.02 11.60
N ARG A 44 -0.16 -9.81 12.61
CA ARG A 44 0.61 -8.58 12.82
C ARG A 44 1.99 -8.89 13.43
N SER A 45 3.01 -8.15 13.02
CA SER A 45 4.34 -8.19 13.66
C SER A 45 4.39 -7.31 14.91
N ASN A 46 5.53 -7.31 15.59
CA ASN A 46 5.89 -6.22 16.49
C ASN A 46 6.32 -4.99 15.69
N PHE A 47 6.48 -3.86 16.36
CA PHE A 47 7.16 -2.72 15.75
C PHE A 47 8.65 -3.01 15.63
N PHE A 48 9.21 -2.65 14.47
CA PHE A 48 10.63 -2.63 14.18
C PHE A 48 11.07 -1.18 13.96
N SER A 49 12.29 -0.88 14.36
CA SER A 49 12.96 0.42 14.23
C SER A 49 14.42 0.09 14.00
N GLU A 50 15.05 0.58 12.93
CA GLU A 50 16.53 0.58 12.85
C GLU A 50 17.10 1.98 12.98
N ASP A 51 16.25 2.99 13.05
CA ASP A 51 16.59 4.36 13.42
C ASP A 51 15.78 4.78 14.66
N GLU A 52 16.06 5.98 15.17
CA GLU A 52 15.42 6.52 16.38
C GLU A 52 14.14 7.30 16.06
N GLU A 53 13.89 7.61 14.79
CA GLU A 53 12.79 8.47 14.35
C GLU A 53 11.53 7.70 13.99
N PHE A 54 11.66 6.60 13.26
CA PHE A 54 10.55 5.88 12.64
C PHE A 54 10.54 4.41 13.01
N LYS A 55 9.32 3.93 13.25
CA LYS A 55 9.06 2.52 13.43
C LYS A 55 7.98 2.06 12.47
N PHE A 56 8.07 0.81 12.05
CA PHE A 56 7.06 0.19 11.21
C PHE A 56 6.64 -1.16 11.76
N ARG A 57 5.46 -1.59 11.36
CA ARG A 57 5.02 -2.97 11.56
C ARG A 57 4.17 -3.43 10.41
N ASP A 58 4.12 -4.73 10.30
CA ASP A 58 3.57 -5.42 9.17
C ASP A 58 2.26 -6.12 9.55
N PHE A 59 1.28 -6.07 8.65
CA PHE A 59 0.00 -6.74 8.78
C PHE A 59 -0.29 -7.61 7.57
N GLU A 60 -0.94 -8.72 7.84
CA GLU A 60 -1.42 -9.60 6.78
C GLU A 60 -2.82 -10.10 7.08
N LEU A 61 -3.67 -10.03 6.06
CA LEU A 61 -5.00 -10.61 6.06
C LEU A 61 -5.03 -11.80 5.11
N ILE A 62 -5.37 -12.98 5.63
CA ILE A 62 -5.55 -14.18 4.80
C ILE A 62 -7.02 -14.58 4.84
N CYS A 63 -7.68 -14.56 3.68
CA CYS A 63 -9.04 -15.05 3.50
C CYS A 63 -9.01 -16.51 3.04
N ARG A 64 -9.59 -17.43 3.82
CA ARG A 64 -9.66 -18.87 3.50
C ARG A 64 -11.08 -19.37 3.40
N ARG A 65 -11.29 -20.40 2.59
CA ARG A 65 -12.49 -21.26 2.62
C ARG A 65 -12.03 -22.70 2.85
N GLY A 66 -12.33 -23.24 4.02
CA GLY A 66 -11.69 -24.48 4.46
C GLY A 66 -10.17 -24.32 4.52
N GLN A 67 -9.43 -25.18 3.82
CA GLN A 67 -7.96 -25.10 3.75
C GLN A 67 -7.44 -24.23 2.59
N GLU A 68 -8.31 -23.81 1.68
CA GLU A 68 -7.88 -23.08 0.50
C GLU A 68 -7.76 -21.57 0.78
N ILE A 69 -6.64 -20.98 0.37
CA ILE A 69 -6.45 -19.53 0.41
C ILE A 69 -7.10 -18.90 -0.82
N HIS A 70 -8.03 -17.98 -0.58
CA HIS A 70 -8.72 -17.23 -1.61
C HIS A 70 -8.07 -15.89 -1.91
N ALA A 71 -7.61 -15.20 -0.85
CA ALA A 71 -6.93 -13.93 -0.98
C ALA A 71 -5.93 -13.68 0.16
N ILE A 72 -4.89 -12.89 -0.14
CA ILE A 72 -3.94 -12.35 0.82
C ILE A 72 -3.84 -10.84 0.58
N ALA A 73 -3.94 -10.06 1.65
CA ALA A 73 -3.68 -8.63 1.63
C ALA A 73 -2.57 -8.29 2.64
N ARG A 74 -1.61 -7.46 2.23
CA ARG A 74 -0.48 -7.00 3.03
C ARG A 74 -0.54 -5.50 3.23
N PHE A 75 -0.20 -5.08 4.43
CA PHE A 75 -0.14 -3.69 4.81
C PHE A 75 1.11 -3.46 5.65
N ARG A 76 1.67 -2.27 5.52
CA ARG A 76 2.70 -1.76 6.42
C ARG A 76 2.18 -0.51 7.09
N GLU A 77 2.31 -0.45 8.41
CA GLU A 77 2.00 0.72 9.19
C GLU A 77 3.31 1.37 9.64
N TRP A 78 3.54 2.58 9.18
CA TRP A 78 4.60 3.48 9.61
C TRP A 78 4.09 4.44 10.67
N ASP A 79 4.96 4.75 11.62
CA ASP A 79 4.65 5.54 12.80
C ASP A 79 5.92 6.21 13.32
N THR A 80 5.77 7.29 14.09
CA THR A 80 6.92 8.02 14.64
C THR A 80 7.26 7.52 16.04
N CYS A 81 8.53 7.59 16.43
CA CYS A 81 9.01 7.23 17.75
C CYS A 81 8.88 8.40 18.74
N HIS A 82 9.28 9.60 18.32
CA HIS A 82 9.40 10.79 19.17
C HIS A 82 8.77 12.06 18.58
N GLY A 83 7.85 11.90 17.62
CA GLY A 83 7.34 13.00 16.80
C GLY A 83 7.86 12.91 15.37
N PHE A 84 7.24 13.62 14.44
CA PHE A 84 7.62 13.57 13.03
C PHE A 84 8.84 14.48 12.81
N PRO A 85 9.99 13.95 12.38
CA PRO A 85 11.21 14.74 12.19
C PRO A 85 11.22 15.53 10.88
N GLY A 86 10.35 15.16 9.93
CA GLY A 86 10.33 15.72 8.58
C GLY A 86 10.13 14.62 7.53
N GLY A 87 9.65 15.03 6.36
CA GLY A 87 9.35 14.09 5.26
C GLY A 87 10.60 13.60 4.54
N ARG A 88 11.68 14.38 4.54
CA ARG A 88 12.97 13.98 3.95
C ARG A 88 13.60 12.83 4.72
N GLU A 89 13.56 12.90 6.06
CA GLU A 89 14.02 11.86 6.96
C GLU A 89 13.21 10.58 6.73
N PHE A 90 11.89 10.73 6.53
CA PHE A 90 11.03 9.59 6.21
C PHE A 90 11.42 8.91 4.89
N VAL A 91 11.74 9.67 3.84
CA VAL A 91 12.23 9.11 2.56
C VAL A 91 13.48 8.27 2.76
N LEU A 92 14.45 8.76 3.55
CA LEU A 92 15.69 8.03 3.84
C LEU A 92 15.41 6.73 4.61
N SER A 93 14.56 6.78 5.63
CA SER A 93 14.18 5.59 6.40
C SER A 93 13.40 4.58 5.56
N ALA A 94 12.58 5.05 4.61
CA ALA A 94 11.79 4.22 3.70
C ALA A 94 12.64 3.55 2.61
N ASP A 95 13.65 4.24 2.08
CA ASP A 95 14.60 3.72 1.08
C ASP A 95 15.35 2.48 1.58
N ALA A 96 15.75 2.49 2.85
CA ALA A 96 16.39 1.35 3.49
C ALA A 96 15.48 0.11 3.64
N ARG A 97 14.15 0.23 3.44
CA ARG A 97 13.19 -0.87 3.66
C ARG A 97 12.79 -1.60 2.41
N SER A 98 12.22 -0.86 1.47
CA SER A 98 11.68 -1.45 0.25
C SER A 98 11.48 -0.37 -0.78
N GLN A 99 11.56 -0.78 -2.04
CA GLN A 99 11.22 0.08 -3.16
C GLN A 99 9.79 0.66 -3.04
N ALA A 100 8.83 -0.14 -2.55
CA ALA A 100 7.45 0.30 -2.38
C ALA A 100 7.30 1.38 -1.30
N ASP A 101 8.07 1.29 -0.22
CA ASP A 101 8.08 2.29 0.85
C ASP A 101 8.75 3.57 0.36
N TYR A 102 9.89 3.47 -0.33
CA TYR A 102 10.57 4.61 -0.96
C TYR A 102 9.66 5.36 -1.92
N GLU A 103 9.05 4.66 -2.90
CA GLU A 103 8.14 5.28 -3.87
C GLU A 103 6.92 5.92 -3.20
N CYS A 104 6.45 5.33 -2.09
CA CYS A 104 5.39 5.91 -1.30
C CYS A 104 5.85 7.20 -0.61
N ALA A 105 7.03 7.22 -0.01
CA ALA A 105 7.57 8.39 0.68
C ALA A 105 7.81 9.55 -0.29
N GLU A 106 8.39 9.29 -1.46
CA GLU A 106 8.54 10.27 -2.54
C GLU A 106 7.18 10.82 -3.00
N MET A 107 6.19 9.94 -3.17
CA MET A 107 4.84 10.36 -3.54
C MET A 107 4.20 11.26 -2.47
N LEU A 108 4.42 10.98 -1.19
CA LEU A 108 3.94 11.82 -0.10
C LEU A 108 4.61 13.20 -0.13
N MET A 109 5.94 13.25 -0.33
CA MET A 109 6.68 14.52 -0.45
C MET A 109 6.21 15.39 -1.62
N ASP A 110 5.80 14.76 -2.72
CA ASP A 110 5.27 15.49 -3.87
C ASP A 110 3.86 16.08 -3.64
N HIS A 111 3.06 15.52 -2.71
CA HIS A 111 1.62 15.82 -2.62
C HIS A 111 1.13 16.20 -1.23
N TRP A 112 1.94 16.12 -0.19
CA TRP A 112 1.65 16.64 1.15
C TRP A 112 2.72 17.65 1.52
N GLU A 113 2.30 18.81 2.01
CA GLU A 113 3.22 19.76 2.63
C GLU A 113 3.79 19.14 3.91
N GLU A 114 4.98 19.60 4.32
CA GLU A 114 5.68 19.04 5.47
C GLU A 114 4.84 19.12 6.76
N PHE A 115 4.17 20.25 6.98
CA PHE A 115 3.27 20.47 8.13
C PHE A 115 1.92 19.75 8.01
N ASP A 116 1.56 19.31 6.81
CA ASP A 116 0.34 18.54 6.55
C ASP A 116 0.64 17.05 6.36
N HIS A 117 1.92 16.65 6.50
CA HIS A 117 2.33 15.28 6.25
C HIS A 117 1.50 14.31 7.10
N PRO A 118 1.06 13.16 6.55
CA PRO A 118 0.18 12.23 7.26
C PRO A 118 0.59 11.87 8.68
N MET A 119 1.90 11.80 8.93
CA MET A 119 2.47 11.42 10.23
C MET A 119 2.76 12.61 11.16
N GLU A 120 2.67 13.86 10.69
CA GLU A 120 2.87 15.07 11.51
C GLU A 120 1.81 15.17 12.62
N SER A 121 0.58 14.76 12.32
CA SER A 121 -0.53 14.72 13.29
C SER A 121 -0.38 13.64 14.39
N GLY A 122 0.66 12.80 14.33
CA GLY A 122 0.84 11.65 15.20
C GLY A 122 -0.05 10.45 14.84
N GLU A 123 -0.83 10.54 13.76
CA GLU A 123 -1.53 9.39 13.20
C GLU A 123 -0.60 8.55 12.30
N PRO A 124 -0.79 7.22 12.22
CA PRO A 124 0.08 6.38 11.42
C PRO A 124 -0.18 6.51 9.92
N LEU A 125 0.86 6.27 9.12
CA LEU A 125 0.75 6.05 7.68
C LEU A 125 0.58 4.55 7.41
N ILE A 126 -0.42 4.16 6.61
CA ILE A 126 -0.70 2.77 6.29
C ILE A 126 -0.54 2.56 4.79
N ILE A 127 0.52 1.86 4.39
CA ILE A 127 0.78 1.47 3.02
C ILE A 127 0.08 0.14 2.76
N PHE A 128 -0.93 0.14 1.88
CA PHE A 128 -1.51 -1.09 1.35
C PHE A 128 -0.64 -1.58 0.19
N ASP A 129 0.39 -2.33 0.56
CA ASP A 129 1.41 -2.87 -0.33
C ASP A 129 0.84 -3.81 -1.41
N ARG A 130 0.18 -4.90 -1.00
CA ARG A 130 -0.19 -5.96 -1.94
C ARG A 130 -1.53 -6.60 -1.65
N LEU A 131 -2.35 -6.80 -2.70
CA LEU A 131 -3.55 -7.62 -2.66
C LEU A 131 -3.51 -8.68 -3.77
N VAL A 132 -3.54 -9.95 -3.38
CA VAL A 132 -3.69 -11.07 -4.31
C VAL A 132 -5.03 -11.74 -4.07
N ILE A 133 -5.89 -11.76 -5.08
CA ILE A 133 -7.12 -12.57 -5.09
C ILE A 133 -6.91 -13.74 -6.05
N ALA A 134 -6.48 -14.86 -5.50
CA ALA A 134 -6.19 -16.07 -6.27
C ALA A 134 -7.48 -16.72 -6.77
N LYS A 135 -8.46 -16.89 -5.87
CA LYS A 135 -9.76 -17.49 -6.17
C LYS A 135 -10.87 -16.49 -5.85
N PRO A 136 -11.54 -15.92 -6.85
CA PRO A 136 -12.63 -14.97 -6.63
C PRO A 136 -13.74 -15.54 -5.75
N HIS A 137 -14.20 -14.75 -4.79
CA HIS A 137 -15.35 -15.06 -3.93
C HIS A 137 -16.05 -13.76 -3.53
N PRO A 138 -17.40 -13.69 -3.54
CA PRO A 138 -18.14 -12.45 -3.29
C PRO A 138 -17.87 -11.85 -1.91
N GLY A 139 -17.65 -12.69 -0.89
CA GLY A 139 -17.35 -12.26 0.48
C GLY A 139 -15.94 -11.69 0.72
N ILE A 140 -15.02 -11.73 -0.26
CA ILE A 140 -13.62 -11.27 -0.06
C ILE A 140 -13.56 -9.79 0.28
N TRP A 141 -14.24 -8.95 -0.51
CA TRP A 141 -14.20 -7.50 -0.29
C TRP A 141 -14.83 -7.10 1.05
N PRO A 142 -16.05 -7.56 1.41
CA PRO A 142 -16.59 -7.34 2.75
C PRO A 142 -15.65 -7.79 3.87
N ALA A 143 -15.04 -8.98 3.73
CA ALA A 143 -14.16 -9.52 4.77
C ALA A 143 -12.85 -8.72 4.92
N ILE A 144 -12.24 -8.28 3.81
CA ILE A 144 -11.06 -7.40 3.83
C ILE A 144 -11.43 -6.06 4.47
N THR A 145 -12.52 -5.42 4.04
CA THR A 145 -12.96 -4.13 4.59
C THR A 145 -13.25 -4.23 6.09
N ALA A 146 -13.96 -5.28 6.53
CA ALA A 146 -14.24 -5.51 7.95
C ALA A 146 -12.97 -5.73 8.78
N ALA A 147 -12.00 -6.47 8.24
CA ALA A 147 -10.71 -6.68 8.90
C ALA A 147 -9.88 -5.39 8.96
N MET A 148 -9.84 -4.59 7.88
CA MET A 148 -9.19 -3.28 7.88
C MET A 148 -9.83 -2.34 8.90
N ASP A 149 -11.16 -2.25 8.93
CA ASP A 149 -11.89 -1.42 9.90
C ASP A 149 -11.57 -1.85 11.33
N LYS A 150 -11.57 -3.16 11.62
CA LYS A 150 -11.22 -3.68 12.94
C LYS A 150 -9.78 -3.39 13.34
N THR A 151 -8.87 -3.28 12.37
CA THR A 151 -7.43 -3.12 12.59
C THR A 151 -7.05 -1.65 12.77
N PHE A 152 -7.53 -0.77 11.89
CA PHE A 152 -7.01 0.59 11.75
C PHE A 152 -7.99 1.67 12.23
N LYS A 153 -9.31 1.43 12.17
CA LYS A 153 -10.32 2.48 12.42
C LYS A 153 -10.24 3.12 13.81
N ARG A 154 -9.80 2.37 14.82
CA ARG A 154 -9.67 2.88 16.19
C ARG A 154 -8.48 3.85 16.33
N ARG A 155 -7.40 3.60 15.60
CA ARG A 155 -6.17 4.40 15.71
C ARG A 155 -6.22 5.63 14.82
N GLY A 156 -6.95 5.57 13.72
CA GLY A 156 -6.90 6.60 12.70
C GLY A 156 -5.75 6.37 11.70
N GLY A 157 -5.39 7.38 10.94
CA GLY A 157 -4.29 7.34 9.98
C GLY A 157 -4.65 7.63 8.54
N THR A 158 -3.62 7.75 7.73
CA THR A 158 -3.73 7.89 6.27
C THR A 158 -3.39 6.56 5.63
N MET A 159 -4.28 6.03 4.80
CA MET A 159 -3.99 4.84 4.01
C MET A 159 -3.69 5.21 2.57
N VAL A 160 -2.62 4.66 2.02
CA VAL A 160 -2.18 4.85 0.65
C VAL A 160 -2.01 3.50 -0.06
N LEU A 161 -2.25 3.47 -1.36
CA LEU A 161 -2.05 2.28 -2.18
C LEU A 161 -1.69 2.66 -3.61
N LYS A 162 -0.84 1.85 -4.26
CA LYS A 162 -0.57 1.96 -5.70
C LYS A 162 -1.51 1.02 -6.45
N ALA A 163 -2.37 1.56 -7.32
CA ALA A 163 -3.41 0.75 -7.96
C ALA A 163 -2.86 -0.37 -8.87
N PHE A 164 -1.61 -0.23 -9.33
CA PHE A 164 -0.83 -1.25 -10.03
C PHE A 164 0.62 -1.17 -9.54
N THR A 165 1.11 -2.18 -8.83
CA THR A 165 2.55 -2.37 -8.60
C THR A 165 3.16 -2.87 -9.92
N LEU A 166 4.01 -2.05 -10.55
CA LEU A 166 4.59 -2.29 -11.89
C LEU A 166 5.36 -3.62 -12.01
N GLU A 167 5.79 -4.17 -10.88
CA GLU A 167 6.55 -5.41 -10.74
C GLU A 167 5.86 -6.65 -11.36
N TRP A 168 4.53 -6.64 -11.52
CA TRP A 168 3.77 -7.88 -11.69
C TRP A 168 3.27 -8.21 -13.09
N GLU A 169 3.49 -7.36 -14.09
CA GLU A 169 3.30 -7.80 -15.48
C GLU A 169 4.60 -8.37 -16.06
N GLY A 170 5.76 -8.00 -15.53
CA GLY A 170 7.04 -8.24 -16.20
C GLY A 170 7.10 -7.44 -17.50
N ALA A 171 8.27 -6.98 -17.91
CA ALA A 171 8.41 -6.40 -19.24
C ALA A 171 7.99 -7.47 -20.27
N SER A 172 6.86 -7.27 -20.94
CA SER A 172 6.55 -8.10 -22.10
C SER A 172 7.56 -7.68 -23.17
N GLU A 173 8.49 -8.56 -23.53
CA GLU A 173 9.46 -8.33 -24.60
C GLU A 173 10.41 -7.14 -24.35
N GLY A 174 10.79 -6.88 -23.10
CA GLY A 174 11.76 -5.83 -22.74
C GLY A 174 11.23 -4.40 -22.81
N LYS A 175 9.93 -4.20 -23.05
CA LYS A 175 9.28 -2.89 -22.96
C LYS A 175 8.64 -2.68 -21.58
N PRO A 176 8.73 -1.47 -21.01
CA PRO A 176 8.00 -1.11 -19.80
C PRO A 176 6.50 -1.35 -19.99
N VAL A 177 5.86 -1.99 -19.01
CA VAL A 177 4.42 -2.29 -19.05
C VAL A 177 3.58 -1.01 -19.12
N SER A 178 4.11 0.10 -18.60
CA SER A 178 3.54 1.44 -18.71
C SER A 178 3.33 1.89 -20.16
N GLU A 179 4.11 1.37 -21.10
CA GLU A 179 4.02 1.68 -22.53
C GLU A 179 3.03 0.77 -23.27
N GLU A 180 2.48 -0.27 -22.61
CA GLU A 180 1.46 -1.10 -23.24
C GLU A 180 0.15 -0.29 -23.43
N PRO A 181 -0.46 -0.29 -24.63
CA PRO A 181 -1.70 0.46 -24.89
C PRO A 181 -2.86 0.09 -23.96
N MET A 182 -2.85 -1.14 -23.45
CA MET A 182 -3.85 -1.67 -22.52
C MET A 182 -3.60 -1.31 -21.06
N PHE A 183 -2.43 -0.79 -20.71
CA PHE A 183 -2.07 -0.45 -19.34
C PHE A 183 -2.97 0.65 -18.77
N ALA A 184 -3.11 1.77 -19.46
CA ALA A 184 -3.97 2.88 -19.01
C ALA A 184 -5.41 2.42 -18.73
N ARG A 185 -5.96 1.55 -19.58
CA ARG A 185 -7.30 0.97 -19.40
C ARG A 185 -7.38 0.06 -18.16
N ARG A 186 -6.36 -0.76 -17.91
CA ARG A 186 -6.29 -1.63 -16.73
C ARG A 186 -6.12 -0.81 -15.45
N LEU A 187 -5.24 0.18 -15.47
CA LEU A 187 -5.03 1.11 -14.36
C LEU A 187 -6.32 1.82 -13.99
N ALA A 188 -7.04 2.37 -14.97
CA ALA A 188 -8.33 3.01 -14.75
C ALA A 188 -9.37 2.04 -14.16
N ALA A 189 -9.40 0.78 -14.61
CA ALA A 189 -10.28 -0.25 -14.07
C ALA A 189 -9.96 -0.59 -12.60
N MET A 190 -8.67 -0.70 -12.25
CA MET A 190 -8.23 -0.95 -10.87
C MET A 190 -8.50 0.24 -9.95
N LYS A 191 -8.22 1.48 -10.38
CA LYS A 191 -8.61 2.68 -9.64
C LYS A 191 -10.11 2.69 -9.37
N LYS A 192 -10.94 2.44 -10.40
CA LYS A 192 -12.40 2.36 -10.25
C LYS A 192 -12.81 1.28 -9.25
N LEU A 193 -12.18 0.11 -9.29
CA LEU A 193 -12.45 -0.98 -8.35
C LEU A 193 -12.13 -0.56 -6.91
N TYR A 194 -10.97 0.03 -6.65
CA TYR A 194 -10.57 0.46 -5.30
C TYR A 194 -11.40 1.63 -4.78
N LYS A 195 -11.82 2.57 -5.63
CA LYS A 195 -12.82 3.59 -5.30
C LYS A 195 -14.12 2.95 -4.80
N GLN A 196 -14.63 1.97 -5.54
CA GLN A 196 -15.91 1.32 -5.22
C GLN A 196 -15.83 0.40 -3.98
N ARG A 197 -14.74 -0.37 -3.84
CA ARG A 197 -14.63 -1.41 -2.82
C ARG A 197 -13.99 -0.93 -1.52
N LEU A 198 -13.02 -0.03 -1.59
CA LEU A 198 -12.23 0.42 -0.45
C LEU A 198 -12.44 1.90 -0.11
N ARG A 199 -13.25 2.62 -0.93
CA ARG A 199 -13.49 4.07 -0.83
C ARG A 199 -12.22 4.90 -0.92
N MET A 200 -11.24 4.42 -1.70
CA MET A 200 -10.04 5.19 -2.01
C MET A 200 -10.38 6.39 -2.90
N GLN A 201 -9.54 7.40 -2.85
CA GLN A 201 -9.56 8.60 -3.68
C GLN A 201 -8.26 8.66 -4.49
N ASP A 202 -8.26 9.35 -5.61
CA ASP A 202 -7.01 9.55 -6.36
C ASP A 202 -6.15 10.57 -5.61
N VAL A 203 -4.83 10.37 -5.61
CA VAL A 203 -3.90 11.47 -5.30
C VAL A 203 -3.86 12.39 -6.55
N PRO A 204 -4.05 13.72 -6.42
CA PRO A 204 -4.00 14.66 -7.54
C PRO A 204 -2.72 14.54 -8.36
N ASP A 205 -2.78 14.79 -9.68
CA ASP A 205 -1.61 14.87 -10.58
C ASP A 205 -0.58 13.73 -10.48
N ASN A 206 -1.03 12.53 -10.12
CA ASN A 206 -0.20 11.32 -10.11
C ASN A 206 -0.54 10.40 -11.31
N ALA A 207 0.45 10.22 -12.17
CA ALA A 207 0.37 9.30 -13.30
C ALA A 207 0.60 7.83 -12.89
N GLU A 208 1.27 7.61 -11.76
CA GLU A 208 1.71 6.28 -11.32
C GLU A 208 0.61 5.39 -10.74
N GLY A 209 -0.55 5.97 -10.44
CA GLY A 209 -1.69 5.23 -9.96
C GLY A 209 -1.87 5.20 -8.45
N TRP A 210 -1.18 6.06 -7.71
CA TRP A 210 -1.36 6.21 -6.27
C TRP A 210 -2.77 6.67 -5.92
N MET A 211 -3.26 6.16 -4.81
CA MET A 211 -4.57 6.43 -4.27
C MET A 211 -4.46 6.52 -2.76
N TRP A 212 -5.33 7.30 -2.14
CA TRP A 212 -5.29 7.52 -0.70
C TRP A 212 -6.70 7.48 -0.10
N LYS A 213 -6.79 7.34 1.22
CA LYS A 213 -7.98 7.65 2.01
C LYS A 213 -7.61 7.98 3.44
N ALA A 214 -8.42 8.83 4.07
CA ALA A 214 -8.40 8.99 5.52
C ALA A 214 -9.05 7.77 6.20
N ILE A 215 -8.44 7.34 7.29
CA ILE A 215 -9.03 6.49 8.31
C ILE A 215 -9.16 7.38 9.54
N GLY A 216 -10.35 7.91 9.83
CA GLY A 216 -10.48 8.91 10.90
C GLY A 216 -10.20 10.34 10.43
N HIS A 217 -9.29 11.06 11.10
CA HIS A 217 -9.07 12.50 10.93
C HIS A 217 -7.73 12.78 10.25
N SER A 218 -7.60 12.40 8.98
CA SER A 218 -6.38 12.60 8.20
C SER A 218 -6.55 13.72 7.16
N THR A 219 -5.47 14.50 6.97
CA THR A 219 -5.41 15.63 6.03
C THR A 219 -5.31 15.13 4.58
N PRO A 220 -6.13 15.65 3.66
CA PRO A 220 -6.04 15.31 2.25
C PRO A 220 -4.73 15.78 1.61
N PRO A 221 -4.29 15.16 0.50
CA PRO A 221 -3.17 15.67 -0.28
C PRO A 221 -3.49 17.04 -0.85
N SER A 222 -2.46 17.84 -1.00
CA SER A 222 -2.47 19.09 -1.74
C SER A 222 -2.95 18.86 -3.18
N THR A 223 -3.77 19.79 -3.66
CA THR A 223 -4.31 19.75 -5.04
C THR A 223 -3.28 20.13 -6.10
N ILE A 224 -2.14 20.66 -5.67
CA ILE A 224 -1.01 21.08 -6.50
C ILE A 224 0.19 20.28 -6.00
N ARG A 225 1.04 19.79 -6.90
CA ARG A 225 2.32 19.20 -6.51
C ARG A 225 3.12 20.22 -5.71
N VAL A 226 3.48 19.84 -4.50
CA VAL A 226 4.16 20.70 -3.53
C VAL A 226 5.61 20.92 -3.93
N ARG A 227 6.20 19.94 -4.64
CA ARG A 227 7.63 19.81 -4.98
C ARG A 227 8.45 20.95 -4.40
N GLN A 228 8.91 20.77 -3.16
CA GLN A 228 9.78 21.72 -2.50
C GLN A 228 10.89 22.06 -3.51
N PRO A 229 11.13 23.35 -3.80
CA PRO A 229 12.22 23.70 -4.69
C PRO A 229 13.45 23.03 -4.11
N GLU A 230 14.10 22.16 -4.89
CA GLU A 230 15.53 21.92 -4.69
C GLU A 230 16.12 23.30 -4.47
N GLU A 231 16.72 23.51 -3.30
CA GLU A 231 17.42 24.74 -3.01
C GLU A 231 18.17 25.12 -4.28
N LEU A 232 17.83 26.31 -4.79
CA LEU A 232 18.61 26.99 -5.78
C LEU A 232 20.07 26.91 -5.32
N ALA A 233 20.82 25.95 -5.85
CA ALA A 233 22.27 26.00 -5.90
C ALA A 233 22.63 27.06 -6.97
N ALA A 234 22.17 28.28 -6.73
CA ALA A 234 22.73 29.50 -7.23
C ALA A 234 23.29 30.20 -5.99
N ASP A 235 24.50 30.75 -6.14
CA ASP A 235 25.20 31.60 -5.17
C ASP A 235 26.15 30.89 -4.19
N LEU A 236 27.08 30.10 -4.73
CA LEU A 236 28.49 30.21 -4.32
C LEU A 236 29.37 30.33 -5.57
N GLU A 237 29.31 31.51 -6.20
CA GLU A 237 30.51 32.06 -6.83
C GLU A 237 31.53 32.34 -5.72
N PHE A 238 32.66 31.63 -5.74
CA PHE A 238 33.96 32.13 -5.29
C PHE A 238 35.07 31.54 -6.15
#